data_AF-A0A0E3Q7A1-F1
#
_entry.id   AF-A0A0E3Q7A1-F1
#
_cell.length_a   1.000
_cell.length_b   1.000
_cell.length_c   1.000
_cell.angle_alpha   90.00
_cell.angle_beta   90.00
_cell.angle_gamma   90.00
#
_symmetry.space_group_name_H-M   'P 1'
#
loop_
_entity.id
_entity.type
_entity.pdbx_description
1 polymer ?
#
loop_
_entity_poly.entity_id
_entity_poly.type
_entity_poly.pdbx_seq_one_letter_code
_entity_poly.pdbx_strand_id
1 'polypeptide(L)'
;MSRKILFITLITLLFLSVTTATASENVENAETSSSYIVVPSSNTEVGLIDTDAGILTVYDTIRQGETNLHGKYVGTGLTLLVVDLNWGDSTDSLRLKIYTPSGSVLGPYYDSADGAVNGRIRLNIQNSNGIESGTWKYEVYGYRVTGTEGYTI
;
A
#
# COMPACT_ATOMS: atom_id res chain seq x y z
N MET A 1 -37.30 69.69 -16.17
CA MET A 1 -36.93 68.27 -16.01
C MET A 1 -35.45 68.14 -16.38
N SER A 2 -34.55 68.19 -15.40
CA SER A 2 -33.11 68.36 -15.61
C SER A 2 -32.37 67.03 -15.36
N ARG A 3 -31.61 66.60 -16.38
CA ARG A 3 -30.68 65.47 -16.32
C ARG A 3 -29.46 65.90 -15.49
N LYS A 4 -29.17 65.18 -14.41
CA LYS A 4 -27.90 65.30 -13.67
C LYS A 4 -27.14 63.99 -13.79
N ILE A 5 -26.15 64.01 -14.67
CA ILE A 5 -25.03 63.07 -14.75
C ILE A 5 -24.15 63.35 -13.53
N LEU A 6 -23.83 62.33 -12.72
CA LEU A 6 -22.84 62.42 -11.66
C LEU A 6 -21.74 61.38 -11.92
N PHE A 7 -20.57 61.89 -12.28
CA PHE A 7 -19.29 61.18 -12.28
C PHE A 7 -18.80 61.01 -10.84
N ILE A 8 -18.48 59.79 -10.41
CA ILE A 8 -17.45 59.58 -9.38
C ILE A 8 -16.65 58.32 -9.71
N THR A 9 -15.41 58.55 -10.06
CA THR A 9 -14.30 57.63 -10.27
C THR A 9 -13.90 56.93 -8.96
N LEU A 10 -13.71 55.61 -8.98
CA LEU A 10 -12.72 54.97 -8.12
C LEU A 10 -11.87 54.01 -8.97
N ILE A 11 -10.65 54.47 -9.20
CA ILE A 11 -9.59 53.83 -9.96
C ILE A 11 -8.83 52.95 -8.96
N THR A 12 -8.84 51.64 -9.15
CA THR A 12 -7.81 50.75 -8.57
C THR A 12 -7.05 50.08 -9.71
N LEU A 13 -5.83 50.57 -9.89
CA LEU A 13 -4.83 50.10 -10.83
C LEU A 13 -3.76 49.36 -10.01
N LEU A 14 -3.52 48.07 -10.28
CA LEU A 14 -2.21 47.37 -10.20
C LEU A 14 -2.47 45.87 -10.49
N PHE A 15 -2.30 45.41 -11.73
CA PHE A 15 -1.06 44.97 -12.39
C PHE A 15 -0.64 43.53 -12.08
N LEU A 16 -0.30 42.88 -13.20
CA LEU A 16 0.53 41.69 -13.41
C LEU A 16 -0.12 40.32 -13.19
N SER A 17 -0.58 39.81 -14.34
CA SER A 17 -0.56 38.41 -14.74
C SER A 17 0.57 37.59 -14.12
N VAL A 18 0.20 36.48 -13.48
CA VAL A 18 0.98 35.25 -13.52
C VAL A 18 0.01 34.13 -13.87
N THR A 19 0.09 33.62 -15.09
CA THR A 19 -0.35 32.26 -15.39
C THR A 19 0.54 31.34 -14.57
N THR A 20 0.04 30.80 -13.47
CA THR A 20 0.74 29.68 -12.83
C THR A 20 0.57 28.48 -13.74
N ALA A 21 1.69 28.12 -14.37
CA ALA A 21 1.84 26.88 -15.10
C ALA A 21 1.42 25.70 -14.22
N THR A 22 0.80 24.74 -14.88
CA THR A 22 0.47 23.42 -14.35
C THR A 22 1.68 22.80 -13.66
N ALA A 23 1.61 22.59 -12.35
CA ALA A 23 2.26 21.44 -11.75
C ALA A 23 1.25 20.30 -11.83
N SER A 24 1.27 19.57 -12.94
CA SER A 24 0.97 18.14 -12.85
C SER A 24 2.00 17.63 -11.85
N GLU A 25 1.55 17.29 -10.65
CA GLU A 25 2.35 16.50 -9.73
C GLU A 25 2.50 15.15 -10.45
N ASN A 26 3.49 15.08 -11.33
CA ASN A 26 4.10 13.82 -11.67
C ASN A 26 4.72 13.38 -10.33
N VAL A 27 3.91 12.70 -9.53
CA VAL A 27 4.41 11.72 -8.59
C VAL A 27 5.12 10.74 -9.50
N GLU A 28 6.39 11.05 -9.75
CA GLU A 28 7.39 10.09 -10.14
C GLU A 28 7.16 8.94 -9.17
N ASN A 29 6.53 7.89 -9.68
CA ASN A 29 6.58 6.59 -9.04
C ASN A 29 8.06 6.25 -9.16
N ALA A 30 8.85 6.79 -8.22
CA ALA A 30 10.18 6.35 -7.93
C ALA A 30 9.94 4.92 -7.46
N GLU A 31 9.86 4.01 -8.42
CA GLU A 31 10.08 2.61 -8.19
C GLU A 31 11.53 2.56 -7.73
N THR A 32 11.71 2.77 -6.42
CA THR A 32 12.87 2.29 -5.71
C THR A 32 12.89 0.82 -6.06
N SER A 33 13.73 0.44 -7.04
CA SER A 33 13.95 -0.94 -7.44
C SER A 33 14.55 -1.62 -6.22
N SER A 34 13.67 -2.04 -5.32
CA SER A 34 14.04 -2.69 -4.09
C SER A 34 14.67 -4.01 -4.50
N SER A 35 15.78 -4.40 -3.87
CA SER A 35 16.48 -5.65 -4.15
C SER A 35 15.69 -6.91 -3.75
N TYR A 36 14.43 -6.73 -3.35
CA TYR A 36 13.51 -7.78 -2.97
C TYR A 36 12.89 -8.45 -4.19
N ILE A 37 12.94 -9.78 -4.19
CA ILE A 37 12.19 -10.62 -5.12
C ILE A 37 10.95 -11.09 -4.36
N VAL A 38 9.77 -10.84 -4.89
CA VAL A 38 8.50 -11.29 -4.30
C VAL A 38 7.93 -12.40 -5.17
N VAL A 39 7.75 -13.57 -4.58
CA VAL A 39 7.22 -14.76 -5.30
C VAL A 39 6.02 -15.35 -4.56
N PRO A 40 5.09 -15.99 -5.29
CA PRO A 40 4.05 -16.83 -4.70
C PRO A 40 4.64 -17.84 -3.71
N SER A 41 4.01 -18.00 -2.56
CA SER A 41 4.36 -19.04 -1.59
C SER A 41 3.37 -20.20 -1.74
N SER A 42 3.80 -21.29 -2.36
CA SER A 42 2.99 -22.50 -2.44
C SER A 42 2.80 -23.10 -1.04
N ASN A 43 1.62 -23.64 -0.75
CA ASN A 43 1.32 -24.37 0.51
C ASN A 43 2.20 -25.61 0.74
N THR A 44 3.03 -25.99 -0.24
CA THR A 44 4.02 -27.05 -0.11
C THR A 44 5.27 -26.47 0.54
N GLU A 45 5.38 -26.63 1.86
CA GLU A 45 6.66 -26.51 2.57
C GLU A 45 7.64 -27.52 1.97
N VAL A 46 8.46 -27.09 1.00
CA VAL A 46 9.66 -27.82 0.61
C VAL A 46 10.81 -27.18 1.35
N GLY A 47 11.36 -27.95 2.29
CA GLY A 47 12.24 -27.49 3.36
C GLY A 47 13.44 -26.69 2.89
N LEU A 48 13.54 -25.48 3.42
CA LEU A 48 14.79 -24.90 3.90
C LEU A 48 14.45 -24.27 5.25
N ILE A 49 14.86 -24.94 6.33
CA ILE A 49 14.87 -24.36 7.67
C ILE A 49 16.00 -23.35 7.66
N ASP A 50 15.68 -22.09 7.41
CA ASP A 50 16.34 -21.02 8.13
C ASP A 50 15.25 -20.14 8.75
N THR A 51 15.01 -20.44 10.03
CA THR A 51 14.23 -19.68 11.00
C THR A 51 13.03 -18.93 10.41
N ASP A 52 11.91 -19.67 10.30
CA ASP A 52 10.57 -19.12 10.15
C ASP A 52 10.38 -17.93 11.10
N ALA A 53 10.60 -16.71 10.60
CA ALA A 53 10.11 -15.48 11.21
C ALA A 53 8.59 -15.34 10.95
N GLY A 54 7.92 -16.50 10.85
CA GLY A 54 6.53 -16.74 10.54
C GLY A 54 5.65 -15.94 11.46
N ILE A 55 4.86 -15.10 10.81
CA ILE A 55 3.47 -14.79 11.12
C ILE A 55 3.16 -14.79 12.63
N LEU A 56 3.23 -13.61 13.24
CA LEU A 56 2.33 -13.29 14.34
C LEU A 56 1.01 -12.90 13.68
N THR A 57 0.06 -13.81 13.65
CA THR A 57 -1.26 -13.60 13.04
C THR A 57 -2.04 -12.58 13.86
N VAL A 58 -2.28 -11.39 13.31
CA VAL A 58 -3.24 -10.41 13.82
C VAL A 58 -4.58 -10.67 13.15
N TYR A 59 -5.66 -10.73 13.94
CA TYR A 59 -7.03 -10.72 13.41
C TYR A 59 -7.59 -9.30 13.42
N ASP A 60 -8.27 -8.92 12.34
CA ASP A 60 -8.96 -7.64 12.26
C ASP A 60 -10.15 -7.73 11.27
N THR A 61 -10.91 -6.65 11.15
CA THR A 61 -12.02 -6.54 10.21
C THR A 61 -11.86 -5.32 9.31
N ILE A 62 -12.44 -5.36 8.11
CA ILE A 62 -12.34 -4.27 7.15
C ILE A 62 -13.63 -4.11 6.36
N ARG A 63 -13.95 -2.86 6.02
CA ARG A 63 -15.07 -2.52 5.12
C ARG A 63 -14.57 -2.00 3.78
N GLN A 64 -15.49 -1.86 2.83
CA GLN A 64 -15.17 -1.30 1.53
C GLN A 64 -14.56 0.11 1.66
N GLY A 65 -13.41 0.31 1.02
CA GLY A 65 -12.69 1.57 1.02
C GLY A 65 -11.90 1.87 2.30
N GLU A 66 -11.96 1.01 3.32
CA GLU A 66 -11.19 1.15 4.55
C GLU A 66 -9.75 0.66 4.36
N THR A 67 -8.85 1.21 5.18
CA THR A 67 -7.42 0.86 5.20
C THR A 67 -6.98 0.60 6.63
N ASN A 68 -6.42 -0.58 6.88
CA ASN A 68 -5.79 -0.93 8.15
C ASN A 68 -4.28 -1.11 7.95
N LEU A 69 -3.48 -0.66 8.91
CA LEU A 69 -2.02 -0.71 8.85
C LEU A 69 -1.46 -1.50 10.02
N HIS A 70 -0.82 -2.63 9.72
CA HIS A 70 -0.22 -3.53 10.71
C HIS A 70 1.29 -3.42 10.70
N GLY A 71 1.94 -3.48 11.87
CA GLY A 71 3.40 -3.36 11.98
C GLY A 71 4.02 -4.59 12.63
N LYS A 72 5.10 -5.12 12.05
CA LYS A 72 5.89 -6.21 12.63
C LYS A 72 7.36 -5.85 12.64
N TYR A 73 7.98 -5.95 13.81
CA TYR A 73 9.44 -5.88 13.91
C TYR A 73 10.06 -7.16 13.35
N VAL A 74 10.98 -7.00 12.41
CA VAL A 74 11.78 -8.06 11.81
C VAL A 74 13.21 -7.90 12.29
N GLY A 75 13.81 -9.00 12.77
CA GLY A 75 15.18 -9.03 13.27
C GLY A 75 16.22 -9.05 12.14
N THR A 76 17.50 -9.11 12.52
CA THR A 76 18.62 -9.21 11.57
C THR A 76 18.87 -10.67 11.15
N GLY A 77 19.59 -10.85 10.04
CA GLY A 77 20.10 -12.17 9.61
C GLY A 77 19.15 -13.01 8.75
N LEU A 78 17.94 -12.53 8.50
CA LEU A 78 16.97 -13.23 7.65
C LEU A 78 17.24 -12.94 6.17
N THR A 79 16.94 -13.89 5.29
CA THR A 79 16.97 -13.71 3.82
C THR A 79 15.59 -13.93 3.17
N LEU A 80 14.63 -14.39 3.98
CA LEU A 80 13.27 -14.69 3.61
C LEU A 80 12.30 -14.10 4.65
N LEU A 81 11.23 -13.47 4.17
CA LEU A 81 10.09 -13.05 4.97
C LEU A 81 8.81 -13.59 4.33
N VAL A 82 8.01 -14.31 5.11
CA VAL A 82 6.72 -14.86 4.68
C VAL A 82 5.60 -13.90 5.10
N VAL A 83 4.70 -13.59 4.16
CA VAL A 83 3.54 -12.72 4.38
C VAL A 83 2.29 -13.47 3.95
N ASP A 84 1.26 -13.44 4.78
CA ASP A 84 0.04 -14.23 4.60
C ASP A 84 -1.19 -13.43 5.01
N LEU A 85 -1.79 -12.73 4.05
CA LEU A 85 -3.09 -12.08 4.24
C LEU A 85 -4.18 -13.07 3.85
N ASN A 86 -5.08 -13.41 4.77
CA ASN A 86 -6.12 -14.41 4.54
C ASN A 86 -7.48 -13.93 5.05
N TRP A 87 -8.48 -13.90 4.17
CA TRP A 87 -9.88 -13.61 4.47
C TRP A 87 -10.84 -14.75 4.09
N GLY A 88 -10.30 -15.88 3.60
CA GLY A 88 -10.97 -17.17 3.60
C GLY A 88 -11.87 -17.48 2.40
N ASP A 89 -12.33 -16.48 1.64
CA ASP A 89 -13.08 -16.72 0.39
C ASP A 89 -12.90 -15.62 -0.68
N SER A 90 -13.41 -15.87 -1.89
CA SER A 90 -13.26 -14.98 -3.05
C SER A 90 -14.47 -14.07 -3.32
N THR A 91 -15.45 -14.05 -2.42
CA THR A 91 -16.65 -13.20 -2.56
C THR A 91 -16.27 -11.73 -2.40
N ASP A 92 -15.37 -11.47 -1.46
CA ASP A 92 -14.73 -10.18 -1.24
C ASP A 92 -13.27 -10.19 -1.75
N SER A 93 -12.70 -8.99 -1.89
CA SER A 93 -11.35 -8.77 -2.40
C SER A 93 -10.65 -7.71 -1.56
N LEU A 94 -9.52 -8.10 -0.98
CA LEU A 94 -8.60 -7.22 -0.28
C LEU A 94 -7.37 -6.93 -1.15
N ARG A 95 -6.72 -5.80 -0.87
CA ARG A 95 -5.44 -5.42 -1.50
C ARG A 95 -4.38 -5.23 -0.43
N LEU A 96 -3.20 -5.79 -0.67
CA LEU A 96 -2.05 -5.70 0.22
C LEU A 96 -0.98 -4.75 -0.37
N LYS A 97 -0.47 -3.83 0.43
CA LYS A 97 0.82 -3.14 0.20
C LYS A 97 1.74 -3.37 1.37
N ILE A 98 3.03 -3.52 1.09
CA ILE A 98 4.04 -3.81 2.11
C ILE A 98 5.09 -2.71 2.07
N TYR A 99 5.41 -2.15 3.22
CA TYR A 99 6.41 -1.10 3.38
C TYR A 99 7.62 -1.67 4.10
N THR A 100 8.80 -1.56 3.48
CA THR A 100 10.08 -1.87 4.11
C THR A 100 10.38 -0.84 5.22
N PRO A 101 11.25 -1.16 6.20
CA PRO A 101 11.66 -0.19 7.21
C PRO A 101 12.26 1.09 6.62
N SER A 102 12.99 0.97 5.51
CA SER A 102 13.53 2.09 4.73
C SER A 102 12.50 2.87 3.90
N GLY A 103 11.24 2.41 3.82
CA GLY A 103 10.16 3.10 3.13
C GLY A 103 9.95 2.71 1.66
N SER A 104 10.62 1.65 1.16
CA SER A 104 10.29 1.08 -0.14
C SER A 104 8.94 0.38 -0.09
N VAL A 105 8.22 0.35 -1.21
CA VAL A 105 6.88 -0.26 -1.30
C VAL A 105 6.93 -1.49 -2.18
N LEU A 106 6.39 -2.60 -1.68
CA LEU A 106 6.14 -3.82 -2.45
C LEU A 106 4.63 -3.96 -2.68
N GLY A 107 4.25 -4.28 -3.92
CA GLY A 107 2.85 -4.39 -4.35
C GLY A 107 2.37 -3.16 -5.14
N PRO A 108 1.05 -2.99 -5.33
CA PRO A 108 -0.04 -3.70 -4.64
C PRO A 108 -0.19 -5.17 -5.08
N TYR A 109 -0.62 -6.01 -4.15
CA TYR A 109 -0.98 -7.40 -4.39
C TYR A 109 -2.48 -7.60 -4.20
N TYR A 110 -3.06 -8.44 -5.04
CA TYR A 110 -4.46 -8.88 -4.99
C TYR A 110 -4.48 -10.41 -4.90
N ASP A 111 -5.64 -11.01 -4.63
CA ASP A 111 -5.84 -12.47 -4.43
C ASP A 111 -5.00 -13.32 -5.41
N SER A 112 -5.06 -13.03 -6.72
CA SER A 112 -4.30 -13.73 -7.76
C SER A 112 -2.75 -13.67 -7.66
N ALA A 113 -2.19 -12.87 -6.75
CA ALA A 113 -0.75 -12.65 -6.65
C ALA A 113 0.03 -13.89 -6.23
N ASP A 114 -0.60 -14.84 -5.53
CA ASP A 114 0.00 -16.13 -5.18
C ASP A 114 -0.38 -17.27 -6.16
N GLY A 115 -1.03 -16.91 -7.28
CA GLY A 115 -1.45 -17.84 -8.32
C GLY A 115 -2.83 -18.47 -8.07
N ALA A 116 -3.53 -18.12 -7.00
CA ALA A 116 -4.90 -18.55 -6.73
C ALA A 116 -5.86 -17.37 -6.52
N VAL A 117 -7.16 -17.59 -6.70
CA VAL A 117 -8.20 -16.62 -6.29
C VAL A 117 -9.07 -17.36 -5.28
N ASN A 118 -8.71 -17.25 -4.01
CA ASN A 118 -9.23 -18.11 -2.95
C ASN A 118 -9.41 -17.38 -1.61
N GLY A 119 -9.30 -16.06 -1.60
CA GLY A 119 -9.39 -15.28 -0.37
C GLY A 119 -8.09 -15.22 0.41
N ARG A 120 -6.94 -15.34 -0.26
CA ARG A 120 -5.63 -15.37 0.39
C ARG A 120 -4.55 -14.81 -0.53
N ILE A 121 -3.59 -14.11 0.08
CA ILE A 121 -2.36 -13.66 -0.58
C ILE A 121 -1.21 -14.18 0.27
N ARG A 122 -0.54 -15.24 -0.19
CA ARG A 122 0.64 -15.78 0.46
C ARG A 122 1.91 -15.54 -0.37
N LEU A 123 2.83 -14.74 0.15
CA LEU A 123 4.02 -14.29 -0.56
C LEU A 123 5.29 -14.61 0.23
N ASN A 124 6.36 -14.93 -0.52
CA ASN A 124 7.72 -15.00 -0.03
C ASN A 124 8.47 -13.76 -0.54
N ILE A 125 8.93 -12.92 0.38
CA ILE A 125 9.81 -11.79 0.10
C ILE A 125 11.24 -12.27 0.34
N GLN A 126 12.06 -12.24 -0.70
CA GLN A 126 13.43 -12.75 -0.66
C GLN A 126 14.43 -11.65 -0.97
N ASN A 127 15.55 -11.64 -0.25
CA ASN A 127 16.68 -10.79 -0.58
C ASN A 127 17.99 -11.49 -0.23
N SER A 128 18.81 -11.77 -1.23
CA SER A 128 20.12 -12.41 -1.04
C SER A 128 21.09 -11.58 -0.20
N ASN A 129 20.91 -10.25 -0.14
CA ASN A 129 21.68 -9.35 0.73
C ASN A 129 21.09 -9.24 2.14
N GLY A 130 20.00 -9.94 2.42
CA GLY A 130 19.28 -9.93 3.69
C GLY A 130 17.98 -9.13 3.65
N ILE A 131 17.03 -9.55 4.47
CA ILE A 131 15.82 -8.80 4.82
C ILE A 131 16.22 -7.68 5.78
N GLU A 132 15.76 -6.47 5.47
CA GLU A 132 16.00 -5.32 6.31
C GLU A 132 15.40 -5.51 7.71
N SER A 133 16.25 -5.34 8.73
CA SER A 133 15.81 -5.32 10.12
C SER A 133 15.04 -4.03 10.41
N GLY A 134 13.98 -4.11 11.20
CA GLY A 134 13.15 -2.97 11.58
C GLY A 134 11.67 -3.28 11.46
N THR A 135 10.85 -2.24 11.63
CA THR A 135 9.39 -2.39 11.55
C THR A 135 8.93 -2.35 10.11
N TRP A 136 8.54 -3.52 9.59
CA TRP A 136 7.80 -3.64 8.34
C TRP A 136 6.33 -3.29 8.57
N LYS A 137 5.68 -2.68 7.58
CA LYS A 137 4.26 -2.34 7.66
C LYS A 137 3.47 -3.00 6.54
N TYR A 138 2.26 -3.46 6.87
CA TYR A 138 1.36 -4.15 5.97
C TYR A 138 0.05 -3.39 5.92
N GLU A 139 -0.24 -2.76 4.78
CA GLU A 139 -1.47 -2.04 4.53
C GLU A 139 -2.46 -2.97 3.85
N VAL A 140 -3.56 -3.23 4.54
CA VAL A 140 -4.70 -3.98 4.05
C VAL A 140 -5.78 -2.99 3.65
N TYR A 141 -6.24 -3.07 2.41
CA TYR A 141 -7.28 -2.19 1.85
C TYR A 141 -8.49 -3.00 1.41
N GLY A 142 -9.70 -2.60 1.84
CA GLY A 142 -10.97 -3.21 1.47
C GLY A 142 -11.37 -2.85 0.04
N TYR A 143 -10.78 -3.51 -0.96
CA TYR A 143 -10.92 -3.15 -2.37
C TYR A 143 -12.34 -3.37 -2.91
N ARG A 144 -12.90 -4.55 -2.67
CA ARG A 144 -14.31 -4.88 -2.96
C ARG A 144 -14.83 -5.75 -1.83
N VAL A 145 -15.57 -5.15 -0.90
CA VAL A 145 -16.06 -5.82 0.31
C VAL A 145 -17.55 -5.55 0.47
N THR A 146 -18.35 -6.58 0.69
CA THR A 146 -19.78 -6.44 0.98
C THR A 146 -20.03 -6.51 2.47
N GLY A 147 -20.35 -5.38 3.10
CA GLY A 147 -20.53 -5.33 4.55
C GLY A 147 -19.19 -5.23 5.27
N THR A 148 -18.84 -6.24 6.05
CA THR A 148 -17.61 -6.30 6.85
C THR A 148 -16.95 -7.65 6.63
N GLU A 149 -15.67 -7.66 6.23
CA GLU A 149 -14.86 -8.86 6.06
C GLU A 149 -13.92 -9.04 7.25
N GLY A 150 -13.73 -10.28 7.70
CA GLY A 150 -12.73 -10.64 8.70
C GLY A 150 -11.47 -11.15 8.03
N TYR A 151 -10.30 -10.81 8.55
CA TYR A 151 -9.04 -11.30 7.98
C TYR A 151 -7.98 -11.51 9.04
N THR A 152 -6.95 -12.25 8.64
CA THR A 152 -5.72 -12.42 9.38
C THR A 152 -4.51 -11.97 8.56
N ILE A 153 -3.50 -11.41 9.22
CA ILE A 153 -2.22 -11.01 8.61
C ILE A 153 -1.03 -11.13 9.57
#